data_AF-A0A9E2UN65-F1
#
_entry.id   AF-A0A9E2UN65-F1
#
_cell.length_a   1.000
_cell.length_b   1.000
_cell.length_c   1.000
_cell.angle_alpha   90.00
_cell.angle_beta   90.00
_cell.angle_gamma   90.00
#
_symmetry.space_group_name_H-M   'P 1'
#
loop_
_entity.id
_entity.type
_entity.pdbx_description
1 polymer ?
#
loop_
_entity_poly.entity_id
_entity_poly.type
_entity_poly.pdbx_seq_one_letter_code
_entity_poly.pdbx_strand_id
1 'polypeptide(L)'
;KSQDAKPDTLIFMRSGKRPYLETPRLFQEVVDQKGFNDGITDRRHKLVFYSCRHSFASWHAAAGTDLYILQGLMGHSSFAMVRRYAHLQPDTFKAAVKRLEKSQQKISEFYDLKRTEKA
;
A
#
# COMPACT_ATOMS: atom_id res chain seq x y z
N LYS A 1 -7.38 -23.21 4.35
CA LYS A 1 -7.12 -22.16 5.37
C LYS A 1 -6.99 -22.86 6.72
N SER A 2 -5.82 -22.76 7.35
CA SER A 2 -5.51 -23.29 8.68
C SER A 2 -6.51 -22.76 9.72
N GLN A 3 -7.60 -23.48 9.97
CA GLN A 3 -8.62 -23.11 10.95
C GLN A 3 -8.29 -23.62 12.37
N ASP A 4 -7.24 -24.44 12.51
CA ASP A 4 -6.89 -25.12 13.78
C ASP A 4 -5.64 -24.56 14.49
N ALA A 5 -5.04 -23.49 13.96
CA ALA A 5 -3.88 -22.87 14.61
C ALA A 5 -4.35 -21.96 15.76
N LYS A 6 -3.93 -22.26 16.99
CA LYS A 6 -4.15 -21.38 18.15
C LYS A 6 -3.58 -19.98 17.86
N PRO A 7 -4.17 -18.88 18.37
CA PRO A 7 -3.73 -17.51 18.08
C PRO A 7 -2.24 -17.25 18.28
N ASP A 8 -1.62 -17.92 19.26
CA ASP A 8 -0.20 -17.75 19.61
C ASP A 8 0.75 -18.68 18.81
N THR A 9 0.23 -19.39 17.81
CA THR A 9 1.04 -20.29 16.99
C THR A 9 1.90 -19.48 16.04
N LEU A 10 3.21 -19.55 16.22
CA LEU A 10 4.17 -18.90 15.33
C LEU A 10 4.13 -19.53 13.94
N ILE A 11 3.98 -18.70 12.90
CA ILE A 11 3.95 -19.16 11.50
C ILE A 11 5.38 -19.33 10.96
N PHE A 12 6.29 -18.44 11.34
CA PHE A 12 7.68 -18.45 10.89
C PHE A 12 8.61 -18.86 12.02
N MET A 13 9.28 -20.00 11.84
CA MET A 13 10.22 -20.55 12.81
C MET A 13 11.56 -20.86 12.15
N ARG A 14 12.65 -20.66 12.89
CA ARG A 14 13.97 -21.17 12.57
C ARG A 14 14.02 -22.69 12.84
N SER A 15 15.03 -23.35 12.29
CA SER A 15 15.41 -24.72 12.68
C SER A 15 15.38 -24.89 14.21
N GLY A 16 14.79 -26.00 14.67
CA GLY A 16 14.59 -26.29 16.08
C GLY A 16 13.38 -25.59 16.73
N LYS A 17 12.37 -25.15 15.95
CA LYS A 17 11.13 -24.52 16.44
C LYS A 17 11.35 -23.23 17.25
N ARG A 18 12.42 -22.50 16.97
CA ARG A 18 12.71 -21.21 17.62
C ARG A 18 12.12 -20.06 16.80
N PRO A 19 11.58 -19.00 17.41
CA PRO A 19 11.09 -17.82 16.68
C PRO A 19 12.23 -17.07 15.98
N TYR A 20 11.89 -16.37 14.90
CA TYR A 20 12.72 -15.28 14.41
C TYR A 20 12.49 -14.04 15.29
N LEU A 21 13.55 -13.51 15.89
CA LEU A 21 13.51 -12.24 16.65
C LEU A 21 13.75 -11.03 15.74
N GLU A 22 14.46 -11.25 14.63
CA GLU A 22 14.85 -10.24 13.66
C GLU A 22 14.67 -10.77 12.25
N THR A 23 14.87 -9.90 11.26
CA THR A 23 14.87 -10.32 9.86
C THR A 23 15.96 -11.37 9.62
N PRO A 24 15.65 -12.52 8.98
CA PRO A 24 16.65 -13.52 8.66
C PRO A 24 17.80 -12.94 7.81
N ARG A 25 19.04 -13.39 8.08
CA ARG A 25 20.23 -13.00 7.30
C ARG A 25 20.11 -13.32 5.81
N LEU A 26 19.28 -14.32 5.46
CA LEU A 26 18.99 -14.72 4.10
C LEU A 26 18.65 -13.54 3.18
N PHE A 27 17.91 -12.53 3.67
CA PHE A 27 17.61 -11.37 2.83
C PHE A 27 18.88 -10.61 2.47
N GLN A 28 19.73 -10.33 3.46
CA GLN A 28 21.00 -9.62 3.25
C GLN A 28 21.94 -10.44 2.36
N GLU A 29 22.01 -11.75 2.58
CA GLU A 29 22.82 -12.67 1.76
C GLU A 29 22.41 -12.63 0.28
N VAL A 30 21.10 -12.64 -0.01
CA VAL A 30 20.60 -12.53 -1.39
C VAL A 30 20.91 -11.16 -1.99
N VAL A 31 20.75 -10.10 -1.21
CA VAL A 31 21.06 -8.72 -1.65
C VAL A 31 22.54 -8.57 -2.00
N ASP A 32 23.42 -9.13 -1.19
CA ASP A 32 24.87 -9.10 -1.39
C ASP A 32 25.27 -10.00 -2.56
N GLN A 33 24.72 -11.22 -2.65
CA GLN A 33 24.98 -12.14 -3.76
C GLN A 33 24.58 -11.57 -5.12
N LYS A 34 23.52 -10.76 -5.15
CA LYS A 34 23.05 -10.09 -6.37
C LYS A 34 23.68 -8.72 -6.62
N GLY A 35 24.55 -8.25 -5.72
CA GLY A 35 25.22 -6.96 -5.86
C GLY A 35 24.27 -5.77 -5.86
N PHE A 36 23.07 -5.89 -5.28
CA PHE A 36 22.06 -4.82 -5.34
C PHE A 36 22.49 -3.54 -4.58
N ASN A 37 23.45 -3.65 -3.67
CA ASN A 37 23.99 -2.54 -2.90
C ASN A 37 25.42 -2.16 -3.31
N ASP A 38 25.96 -2.76 -4.38
CA ASP A 38 27.35 -2.52 -4.80
C ASP A 38 27.52 -1.07 -5.27
N GLY A 39 28.57 -0.42 -4.75
CA GLY A 39 28.83 1.00 -5.02
C GLY A 39 27.87 1.99 -4.34
N ILE A 40 26.87 1.53 -3.58
CA ILE A 40 25.95 2.40 -2.87
C ILE A 40 26.56 2.83 -1.52
N THR A 41 26.98 4.09 -1.45
CA THR A 41 27.57 4.70 -0.26
C THR A 41 26.50 5.29 0.68
N ASP A 42 25.47 5.93 0.14
CA ASP A 42 24.37 6.47 0.94
C ASP A 42 23.40 5.37 1.39
N ARG A 43 23.24 5.23 2.70
CA ARG A 43 22.32 4.30 3.34
C ARG A 43 20.87 4.45 2.88
N ARG A 44 20.43 5.65 2.49
CA ARG A 44 19.06 5.91 1.99
C ARG A 44 18.75 5.17 0.69
N HIS A 45 19.79 4.85 -0.09
CA HIS A 45 19.67 4.16 -1.36
C HIS A 45 19.95 2.65 -1.26
N LYS A 46 20.29 2.15 -0.06
CA LYS A 46 20.49 0.71 0.13
C LYS A 46 19.17 -0.04 0.15
N LEU A 47 19.14 -1.17 -0.55
CA LEU A 47 18.08 -2.16 -0.48
C LEU A 47 18.20 -2.91 0.85
N VAL A 48 17.18 -2.76 1.70
CA VAL A 48 17.03 -3.45 2.98
C VAL A 48 15.65 -4.07 3.06
N PHE A 49 15.39 -4.93 4.05
CA PHE A 49 14.12 -5.64 4.15
C PHE A 49 12.90 -4.70 4.21
N TYR A 50 13.03 -3.56 4.91
CA TYR A 50 11.97 -2.56 4.98
C TYR A 50 11.68 -1.86 3.64
N SER A 51 12.60 -1.92 2.67
CA SER A 51 12.39 -1.41 1.30
C SER A 51 11.27 -2.15 0.59
N CYS A 52 11.02 -3.43 0.92
CA CYS A 52 9.87 -4.18 0.39
C CYS A 52 8.54 -3.53 0.80
N ARG A 53 8.44 -3.08 2.07
CA ARG A 53 7.25 -2.38 2.57
C ARG A 53 7.07 -1.00 1.93
N HIS A 54 8.16 -0.29 1.67
CA HIS A 54 8.13 0.96 0.90
C HIS A 54 7.68 0.73 -0.55
N SER A 55 8.14 -0.35 -1.18
CA SER A 55 7.78 -0.73 -2.55
C SER A 55 6.29 -1.05 -2.66
N PHE A 56 5.77 -1.85 -1.72
CA PHE A 56 4.33 -2.14 -1.60
C PHE A 56 3.48 -0.86 -1.56
N ALA A 57 3.86 0.08 -0.69
CA ALA A 57 3.12 1.34 -0.54
C ALA A 57 3.20 2.23 -1.78
N SER A 58 4.38 2.28 -2.40
CA SER A 58 4.62 3.08 -3.61
C SER A 58 3.80 2.56 -4.78
N TRP A 59 3.71 1.24 -4.96
CA TRP A 59 2.87 0.62 -5.99
C TRP A 59 1.39 0.85 -5.74
N HIS A 60 0.91 0.75 -4.50
CA HIS A 60 -0.47 1.07 -4.17
C HIS A 60 -0.82 2.53 -4.47
N ALA A 61 0.05 3.45 -4.09
CA ALA A 61 -0.13 4.88 -4.38
C ALA A 61 -0.12 5.13 -5.89
N ALA A 62 0.84 4.57 -6.63
CA ALA A 62 0.91 4.68 -8.09
C ALA A 62 -0.33 4.09 -8.80
N ALA A 63 -0.90 3.02 -8.26
CA ALA A 63 -2.15 2.42 -8.75
C ALA A 63 -3.40 3.26 -8.41
N GLY A 64 -3.26 4.39 -7.70
CA GLY A 64 -4.36 5.27 -7.33
C GLY A 64 -5.16 4.81 -6.10
N THR A 65 -4.61 3.91 -5.28
CA THR A 65 -5.24 3.50 -4.01
C THR A 65 -5.39 4.69 -3.09
N ASP A 66 -6.57 4.89 -2.51
CA ASP A 66 -6.82 5.97 -1.56
C ASP A 66 -5.84 5.92 -0.37
N LEU A 67 -5.32 7.07 0.04
CA LEU A 67 -4.29 7.14 1.08
C LEU A 67 -4.79 6.70 2.46
N TYR A 68 -6.09 6.87 2.76
CA TYR A 68 -6.68 6.37 4.00
C TYR A 68 -6.75 4.85 4.00
N ILE A 69 -7.13 4.24 2.87
CA ILE A 69 -7.10 2.78 2.71
C ILE A 69 -5.66 2.28 2.83
N LEU A 70 -4.71 2.93 2.15
CA LEU A 70 -3.29 2.58 2.22
C LEU A 70 -2.75 2.70 3.66
N GLN A 71 -3.18 3.69 4.43
CA GLN A 71 -2.82 3.81 5.85
C GLN A 71 -3.23 2.56 6.64
N GLY A 72 -4.47 2.09 6.42
CA GLY A 72 -4.99 0.87 7.03
C GLY A 72 -4.23 -0.39 6.61
N LEU A 73 -3.96 -0.55 5.30
CA LEU A 73 -3.20 -1.68 4.76
C LEU A 73 -1.78 -1.75 5.34
N MET A 74 -1.16 -0.59 5.56
CA MET A 74 0.16 -0.52 6.17
C MET A 74 0.11 -0.63 7.71
N GLY A 75 -1.04 -0.42 8.35
CA GLY A 75 -1.12 -0.30 9.81
C GLY A 75 -0.36 0.91 10.35
N HIS A 76 -0.38 2.03 9.62
CA HIS A 76 0.23 3.27 10.09
C HIS A 76 -0.65 3.97 11.12
N SER A 77 -0.07 4.28 12.29
CA SER A 77 -0.79 4.97 13.38
C SER A 77 -1.18 6.40 13.04
N SER A 78 -0.44 7.06 12.14
CA SER A 78 -0.74 8.43 11.73
C SER A 78 -0.72 8.61 10.22
N PHE A 79 -1.57 9.52 9.75
CA PHE A 79 -1.65 9.87 8.33
C PHE A 79 -0.35 10.56 7.84
N ALA A 80 0.44 11.15 8.74
CA ALA A 80 1.75 11.70 8.40
C ALA A 80 2.70 10.66 7.78
N MET A 81 2.62 9.40 8.20
CA MET A 81 3.47 8.33 7.68
C MET A 81 3.11 7.95 6.24
N VAL A 82 1.81 7.94 5.89
CA VAL A 82 1.35 7.56 4.54
C VAL A 82 1.48 8.71 3.53
N ARG A 83 1.44 9.98 3.99
CA ARG A 83 1.62 11.16 3.13
C ARG A 83 2.90 11.14 2.31
N ARG A 84 3.94 10.40 2.74
CA ARG A 84 5.17 10.21 1.96
C ARG A 84 4.90 9.67 0.55
N TYR A 85 3.84 8.90 0.33
CA TYR A 85 3.53 8.30 -0.98
C TYR A 85 2.54 9.12 -1.82
N ALA A 86 1.97 10.21 -1.29
CA ALA A 86 0.94 11.00 -1.96
C ALA A 86 1.38 11.55 -3.33
N HIS A 87 2.66 11.88 -3.47
CA HIS A 87 3.24 12.38 -4.72
C HIS A 87 3.22 11.36 -5.87
N LEU A 88 3.08 10.06 -5.57
CA LEU A 88 3.03 8.99 -6.56
C LEU A 88 1.65 8.81 -7.18
N GLN A 89 0.66 9.60 -6.77
CA GLN A 89 -0.69 9.56 -7.32
C GLN A 89 -0.85 10.58 -8.46
N PRO A 90 -0.60 10.20 -9.73
CA PRO A 90 -0.79 11.12 -10.85
C PRO A 90 -2.28 11.44 -11.02
N ASP A 91 -2.57 12.71 -11.31
CA ASP A 91 -3.89 13.22 -11.72
C ASP A 91 -5.07 12.92 -10.76
N THR A 92 -4.82 12.63 -9.48
CA THR A 92 -5.89 12.37 -8.49
C THR A 92 -6.86 13.51 -8.35
N PHE A 93 -6.38 14.75 -8.38
CA PHE A 93 -7.24 15.94 -8.32
C PHE A 93 -8.17 16.03 -9.54
N LYS A 94 -7.65 15.85 -10.75
CA LYS A 94 -8.46 15.85 -11.98
C LYS A 94 -9.47 14.70 -11.98
N ALA A 95 -9.03 13.51 -11.56
CA ALA A 95 -9.91 12.36 -11.45
C ALA A 95 -11.00 12.55 -10.39
N ALA A 96 -10.72 13.25 -9.29
CA ALA A 96 -11.69 13.60 -8.27
C ALA A 96 -12.74 14.59 -8.80
N VAL A 97 -12.30 15.65 -9.48
CA VAL A 97 -13.20 16.63 -10.13
C VAL A 97 -14.09 15.94 -11.16
N LYS A 98 -13.50 15.13 -12.05
CA LYS A 98 -14.26 14.38 -13.07
C LYS A 98 -15.29 13.41 -12.46
N ARG A 99 -14.99 12.84 -11.29
CA ARG A 99 -15.95 11.99 -10.56
C ARG A 99 -17.12 12.81 -10.01
N LEU A 100 -16.86 14.01 -9.49
CA LEU A 100 -17.90 14.93 -9.04
C LEU A 100 -18.81 15.36 -10.20
N GLU A 101 -18.24 15.79 -11.32
CA GLU A 101 -18.98 16.20 -12.53
C GLU A 101 -19.95 15.10 -13.00
N LYS A 102 -19.45 13.87 -13.12
CA LYS A 102 -20.29 12.71 -13.48
C LYS A 102 -21.41 12.44 -12.49
N SER A 103 -21.18 12.67 -11.20
CA SER A 103 -22.20 12.50 -10.16
C SER A 103 -23.31 13.55 -10.32
N GLN A 104 -22.94 14.82 -10.53
CA GLN A 104 -23.90 15.91 -10.73
C GLN A 104 -24.76 15.70 -11.98
N GLN A 105 -24.15 15.25 -13.08
CA GLN A 105 -24.89 14.96 -14.31
C GLN A 105 -25.95 13.87 -14.10
N LYS A 106 -25.59 12.75 -13.44
CA LYS A 106 -26.54 11.67 -13.13
C LYS A 106 -27.70 12.14 -12.26
N ILE A 107 -27.42 13.02 -11.30
CA ILE A 107 -28.44 13.59 -10.42
C ILE A 107 -29.42 14.45 -11.24
N SER A 108 -28.93 15.31 -12.13
CA SER A 108 -29.78 16.10 -13.02
C SER A 108 -30.67 15.22 -13.89
N GLU A 109 -30.07 14.24 -14.57
CA GLU A 109 -30.79 13.29 -15.43
C GLU A 109 -31.91 12.57 -14.66
N PHE A 110 -31.65 12.15 -13.41
CA PHE A 110 -32.65 11.53 -12.55
C PHE A 110 -33.83 12.46 -12.22
N TYR A 111 -33.57 13.73 -11.90
CA TYR A 111 -34.63 14.69 -11.60
C TYR A 111 -35.46 15.04 -12.84
N ASP A 112 -34.84 15.14 -14.01
CA ASP A 112 -35.53 15.39 -15.28
C ASP A 112 -36.46 14.22 -15.66
N LEU A 113 -36.02 12.97 -15.44
CA LEU A 113 -36.85 11.76 -15.58
C LEU A 113 -38.06 11.78 -14.63
N LYS A 114 -37.86 12.11 -13.35
CA LYS A 114 -38.96 12.17 -12.37
C LYS A 114 -39.97 13.29 -12.66
N ARG A 115 -39.56 14.34 -13.35
CA ARG A 115 -40.43 15.45 -13.77
C ARG A 115 -41.31 15.06 -14.96
N THR A 116 -40.80 14.26 -15.87
CA THR A 116 -41.54 13.78 -17.06
C THR A 116 -42.52 12.65 -16.74
N GLU A 117 -42.24 11.80 -15.75
CA GLU A 117 -43.16 10.75 -15.27
C GLU A 117 -44.40 11.28 -14.52
N LYS A 118 -44.37 12.53 -14.05
CA LYS A 118 -45.47 13.17 -13.31
C LYS A 118 -46.35 14.10 -14.16
N ALA A 119 -45.98 14.32 -15.42
CA ALA A 119 -46.75 15.09 -16.40
C ALA A 119 -47.60 14.14 -17.25
#